data_AF-A0A418XGW4-F1
#
_entry.id   AF-A0A418XGW4-F1
#
_cell.length_a   1.000
_cell.length_b   1.000
_cell.length_c   1.000
_cell.angle_alpha   90.00
_cell.angle_beta   90.00
_cell.angle_gamma   90.00
#
_symmetry.space_group_name_H-M   'P 1'
#
loop_
_entity.id
_entity.type
_entity.pdbx_description
1 polymer ?
#
loop_
_entity_poly.entity_id
_entity_poly.type
_entity_poly.pdbx_seq_one_letter_code
_entity_poly.pdbx_strand_id
1 'polypeptide(L)'
;MKELESKIKEALDDFWEDRAIPTSDGGSIVDVLVAPVESMTAVEVLIELDKITGVKIPNTVIQAGGYMTKEEFIEKLTAAVVKHLKRKS
;
A
#
# COMPACT_ATOMS: atom_id res chain seq x y z
N MET A 1 -0.21 -3.09 19.16
CA MET A 1 -0.03 -3.68 17.81
C MET A 1 -1.30 -3.63 16.99
N LYS A 2 -2.44 -4.15 17.47
CA LYS A 2 -3.73 -4.08 16.74
C LYS A 2 -4.13 -2.67 16.29
N GLU A 3 -3.99 -1.65 17.14
CA GLU A 3 -4.33 -0.27 16.77
C GLU A 3 -3.42 0.31 15.67
N LEU A 4 -2.14 -0.06 15.67
CA LEU A 4 -1.19 0.37 14.64
C LEU A 4 -1.46 -0.34 13.31
N GLU A 5 -1.78 -1.64 13.37
CA GLU A 5 -2.22 -2.42 12.20
C GLU A 5 -3.46 -1.82 11.56
N SER A 6 -4.47 -1.42 12.35
CA SER A 6 -5.66 -0.75 11.83
C SER A 6 -5.32 0.57 11.14
N LYS A 7 -4.46 1.40 11.74
CA LYS A 7 -4.01 2.67 11.12
C LYS A 7 -3.24 2.47 9.82
N ILE A 8 -2.38 1.44 9.77
CA ILE A 8 -1.66 1.07 8.56
C ILE A 8 -2.65 0.68 7.47
N LYS A 9 -3.60 -0.21 7.78
CA LYS A 9 -4.61 -0.64 6.80
C LYS A 9 -5.44 0.52 6.28
N GLU A 10 -5.88 1.42 7.16
CA GLU A 10 -6.65 2.61 6.78
C GLU A 10 -5.83 3.55 5.87
N ALA A 11 -4.55 3.81 6.19
CA ALA A 11 -3.68 4.61 5.33
C ALA A 11 -3.42 3.95 3.97
N LEU A 12 -3.25 2.62 3.94
CA LEU A 12 -3.10 1.88 2.69
C LEU A 12 -4.37 1.88 1.85
N ASP A 13 -5.53 1.84 2.51
CA ASP A 13 -6.84 1.92 1.88
C ASP A 13 -7.03 3.29 1.21
N ASP A 14 -6.87 4.37 1.99
CA ASP A 14 -6.98 5.76 1.54
C ASP A 14 -5.99 6.05 0.40
N PHE A 15 -4.75 5.59 0.53
CA PHE A 15 -3.73 5.73 -0.51
C PHE A 15 -4.08 5.01 -1.81
N TRP A 16 -4.75 3.86 -1.73
CA TRP A 16 -5.23 3.14 -2.91
C TRP A 16 -6.43 3.87 -3.52
N GLU A 17 -7.36 4.40 -2.72
CA GLU A 17 -8.53 5.14 -3.20
C GLU A 17 -8.16 6.47 -3.86
N ASP A 18 -7.23 7.24 -3.28
CA ASP A 18 -6.72 8.50 -3.82
C ASP A 18 -6.04 8.31 -5.19
N ARG A 19 -5.33 7.19 -5.35
CA ARG A 19 -4.65 6.84 -6.61
C ARG A 19 -5.50 6.04 -7.59
N ALA A 20 -6.61 5.45 -7.14
CA ALA A 20 -7.63 4.88 -8.01
C ALA A 20 -8.40 6.03 -8.66
N ILE A 21 -7.78 6.73 -9.60
CA ILE A 21 -8.43 7.80 -10.36
C ILE A 21 -9.71 7.24 -10.98
N PRO A 22 -10.91 7.79 -10.70
CA PRO A 22 -12.06 7.54 -11.56
C PRO A 22 -11.72 8.17 -12.90
N THR A 23 -11.47 7.37 -13.92
CA THR A 23 -11.30 7.85 -15.31
C THR A 23 -12.56 8.61 -15.72
N SER A 24 -12.55 9.91 -15.51
CA SER A 24 -13.53 10.84 -16.05
C SER A 24 -12.99 11.29 -17.40
N ASP A 25 -13.14 10.45 -18.42
CA ASP A 25 -13.37 10.89 -19.80
C ASP A 25 -13.94 9.70 -20.58
N GLY A 26 -15.08 9.93 -21.25
CA GLY A 26 -16.03 8.91 -21.64
C GLY A 26 -15.47 7.82 -22.55
N GLY A 27 -15.62 6.56 -22.14
CA GLY A 27 -15.28 5.43 -22.98
C GLY A 27 -15.38 4.14 -22.20
N SER A 28 -16.32 3.30 -22.61
CA SER A 28 -16.71 2.02 -22.02
C SER A 28 -15.56 1.09 -21.60
N ILE A 29 -15.96 0.14 -20.76
CA ILE A 29 -15.34 -1.13 -20.37
C ILE A 29 -14.51 -1.03 -19.08
N VAL A 30 -15.21 -1.32 -17.98
CA VAL A 30 -14.66 -1.76 -16.69
C VAL A 30 -13.93 -3.10 -16.85
N ASP A 31 -12.80 -3.13 -17.55
CA ASP A 31 -11.98 -4.34 -17.71
C ASP A 31 -10.49 -4.02 -17.89
N VAL A 32 -9.95 -3.12 -17.06
CA VAL A 32 -8.52 -3.07 -16.71
C VAL A 32 -8.45 -2.51 -15.29
N LEU A 33 -8.74 -3.36 -14.31
CA LEU A 33 -8.30 -3.11 -12.96
C LEU A 33 -6.77 -3.13 -12.97
N VAL A 34 -6.18 -2.06 -12.43
CA VAL A 34 -4.80 -1.99 -11.97
C VAL A 34 -3.77 -1.90 -13.10
N ALA A 35 -3.49 -0.67 -13.55
CA ALA A 35 -2.12 -0.36 -13.90
C ALA A 35 -1.26 -0.79 -12.70
N PRO A 36 -0.18 -1.58 -12.90
CA PRO A 36 0.65 -2.04 -11.80
C PRO A 36 0.98 -0.82 -10.97
N VAL A 37 0.79 -0.89 -9.65
CA VAL A 37 1.34 0.10 -8.73
C VAL A 37 2.83 0.22 -9.09
N GLU A 38 3.16 1.19 -9.94
CA GLU A 38 4.49 1.29 -10.51
C GLU A 38 5.42 1.55 -9.34
N SER A 39 6.65 1.03 -9.39
CA SER A 39 7.58 1.03 -8.26
C SER A 39 7.78 2.41 -7.59
N MET A 40 7.43 3.52 -8.26
CA MET A 40 7.38 4.86 -7.67
C MET A 40 6.28 5.02 -6.60
N THR A 41 5.07 4.52 -6.84
CA THR A 41 3.93 4.59 -5.92
C THR A 41 4.15 3.78 -4.65
N ALA A 42 4.79 2.62 -4.78
CA ALA A 42 5.11 1.78 -3.63
C ALA A 42 6.16 2.43 -2.69
N VAL A 43 7.01 3.32 -3.19
CA VAL A 43 7.98 4.04 -2.34
C VAL A 43 7.30 5.14 -1.54
N GLU A 44 6.33 5.85 -2.13
CA GLU A 44 5.63 6.95 -1.44
C GLU A 44 4.78 6.46 -0.27
N VAL A 45 4.08 5.33 -0.42
CA VAL A 45 3.31 4.76 0.69
C VAL A 45 4.21 4.39 1.88
N LEU A 46 5.45 3.96 1.63
CA LEU A 46 6.40 3.67 2.72
C LEU A 46 6.80 4.91 3.49
N ILE A 47 6.84 6.08 2.85
CA ILE A 47 7.11 7.35 3.51
C ILE A 47 5.95 7.72 4.44
N GLU A 48 4.72 7.47 4.02
CA GLU A 48 3.54 7.66 4.87
C GLU A 48 3.54 6.70 6.06
N LEU A 49 3.81 5.42 5.79
CA LEU A 49 3.91 4.40 6.84
C LEU A 49 5.06 4.67 7.81
N ASP A 50 6.18 5.23 7.36
CA ASP A 50 7.29 5.68 8.22
C ASP A 50 6.81 6.75 9.22
N LYS A 51 6.00 7.73 8.76
CA LYS A 51 5.41 8.75 9.64
C LYS A 51 4.44 8.15 10.66
N ILE A 52 3.63 7.16 10.27
CA ILE A 52 2.64 6.51 11.14
C ILE A 52 3.33 5.62 12.19
N THR A 53 4.33 4.85 11.76
CA THR A 53 5.00 3.86 12.61
C THR A 53 6.18 4.44 13.38
N GLY A 54 6.68 5.61 12.98
CA GLY A 54 7.90 6.22 13.51
C GLY A 54 9.17 5.43 13.18
N VAL A 55 9.11 4.51 12.22
CA VAL A 55 10.20 3.59 11.88
C VAL A 55 10.41 3.54 10.39
N LYS A 56 11.67 3.75 9.97
CA LYS A 56 12.07 3.67 8.57
C LYS A 56 11.85 2.29 7.99
N ILE A 57 10.81 2.17 7.17
CA ILE A 57 10.43 0.93 6.51
C ILE A 57 11.28 0.75 5.25
N PRO A 58 12.05 -0.34 5.12
CA PRO A 58 12.87 -0.57 3.95
C PRO A 58 12.03 -0.96 2.74
N ASN A 59 12.44 -0.55 1.53
CA ASN A 59 11.73 -0.91 0.30
C ASN A 59 11.65 -2.43 0.05
N THR A 60 12.47 -3.22 0.75
CA THR A 60 12.42 -4.68 0.73
C THR A 60 11.10 -5.27 1.24
N VAL A 61 10.24 -4.48 1.89
CA VAL A 61 8.89 -4.94 2.28
C VAL A 61 7.91 -4.98 1.10
N ILE A 62 8.23 -4.28 0.00
CA ILE A 62 7.41 -4.26 -1.22
C ILE A 62 7.66 -5.55 -2.00
N GLN A 63 6.58 -6.18 -2.46
CA GLN A 63 6.66 -7.35 -3.32
C GLN A 63 7.20 -6.96 -4.71
N ALA A 64 8.23 -7.67 -5.19
CA ALA A 64 8.69 -7.56 -6.57
C ALA A 64 7.57 -8.03 -7.51
N GLY A 65 7.21 -7.19 -8.48
CA GLY A 65 6.07 -7.42 -9.38
C GLY A 65 4.80 -6.63 -9.01
N GLY A 66 4.83 -5.85 -7.93
CA GLY A 66 3.69 -5.03 -7.51
C GLY A 66 2.58 -5.87 -6.86
N TYR A 67 1.37 -5.32 -6.85
CA TYR A 67 0.18 -5.92 -6.25
C TYR A 67 -0.94 -5.94 -7.29
N MET A 68 -1.68 -7.04 -7.35
CA MET A 68 -2.75 -7.21 -8.33
C MET A 68 -4.08 -6.60 -7.87
N THR A 69 -4.33 -6.55 -6.57
CA THR A 69 -5.60 -6.06 -6.00
C THR A 69 -5.35 -5.19 -4.76
N LYS A 70 -6.33 -4.34 -4.43
CA LYS A 70 -6.35 -3.52 -3.20
C LYS A 70 -6.17 -4.38 -1.95
N GLU A 71 -6.90 -5.50 -1.88
CA GLU A 71 -6.84 -6.44 -0.76
C GLU A 71 -5.44 -7.05 -0.64
N GLU A 72 -4.85 -7.49 -1.75
CA GLU A 72 -3.50 -8.03 -1.74
C GLU A 72 -2.47 -6.98 -1.30
N PHE A 73 -2.60 -5.75 -1.78
CA PHE A 73 -1.77 -4.62 -1.38
C PHE A 73 -1.85 -4.37 0.12
N ILE A 74 -3.06 -4.20 0.66
CA ILE A 74 -3.29 -3.91 2.08
C ILE A 74 -2.78 -5.07 2.93
N GLU A 75 -3.15 -6.31 2.62
CA GLU A 75 -2.78 -7.47 3.45
C GLU A 75 -1.28 -7.75 3.43
N LYS A 76 -0.67 -7.86 2.24
CA LYS A 76 0.75 -8.21 2.12
C LYS A 76 1.65 -7.10 2.67
N LEU A 77 1.35 -5.84 2.36
CA LEU A 77 2.15 -4.72 2.84
C LEU A 77 2.00 -4.53 4.34
N THR A 78 0.77 -4.60 4.88
CA THR A 78 0.55 -4.57 6.35
C THR A 78 1.33 -5.68 7.03
N ALA A 79 1.23 -6.92 6.56
CA ALA A 79 1.93 -8.05 7.16
C ALA A 79 3.46 -7.87 7.14
N ALA A 80 4.01 -7.37 6.04
CA ALA A 80 5.44 -7.12 5.90
C ALA A 80 5.94 -6.00 6.85
N VAL A 81 5.17 -4.91 6.96
CA VAL A 81 5.42 -3.80 7.87
C VAL A 81 5.39 -4.27 9.33
N VAL A 82 4.32 -4.97 9.73
CA VAL A 82 4.15 -5.48 11.10
C VAL A 82 5.27 -6.46 11.46
N LYS A 83 5.66 -7.33 10.53
CA LYS A 83 6.78 -8.24 10.71
C LYS A 83 8.10 -7.48 10.90
N HIS A 84 8.31 -6.40 10.17
CA HIS A 84 9.48 -5.53 10.33
C HIS A 84 9.49 -4.87 11.72
N LEU A 85 8.36 -4.30 12.14
CA LEU A 85 8.22 -3.65 13.45
C LEU A 85 8.44 -4.64 14.60
N LYS A 86 7.88 -5.86 14.51
CA LYS A 86 8.09 -6.93 15.50
C LYS A 86 9.54 -7.38 15.62
N ARG A 87 10.32 -7.32 14.54
CA ARG A 87 11.74 -7.69 14.56
C ARG A 87 12.62 -6.62 15.22
N LYS A 88 12.13 -5.38 15.27
CA LYS A 88 12.85 -4.20 15.80
C LYS A 88 12.46 -3.85 17.23
N SER A 89 11.39 -4.44 17.77
CA SER A 89 10.94 -4.36 19.18
C SER A 89 11.55 -5.45 20.05
#